data_AF-A0A0G3BV51-F1
#
_entry.id   AF-A0A0G3BV51-F1
#
_cell.length_a   1.000
_cell.length_b   1.000
_cell.length_c   1.000
_cell.angle_alpha   90.00
_cell.angle_beta   90.00
_cell.angle_gamma   90.00
#
_symmetry.space_group_name_H-M   'P 1'
#
loop_
_entity.id
_entity.type
_entity.pdbx_description
1 polymer ?
#
loop_
_entity_poly.entity_id
_entity_poly.type
_entity_poly.pdbx_seq_one_letter_code
_entity_poly.pdbx_strand_id
1 'polypeptide(L)'
;MMLWAAVRRHAMVLCAAAVLSACGGGGGGEGAEGGGGGEGGTRDPLPTLVLNADPQGDRLDLADRNYFPMAPGDTWTYSLEGGKWRPGETATRTVAAGAEGAVVVTEAFPDETESETYRRTPEGLVSVLPLQGVLSAAAAAAVGDLLEYPQPFYPVGGARLVVRQGDWGEDLDGDGTNESYRFELSQTVVGFEPLDLPSGRLSEVAHLRTVIVFVLQPSSTEYLVETITSTQDEWWAPGIGLARAERETVDVFGENKQVDREALVLVAGTVGGEALFVPKPDGKVQKIALVHNRLVFDAQRNRYYASIPGDVAGNGNRIALIDAATGVVTYSNHVVGAEPTALALSEDGSALYVGLEGSGDVVKLRLPDLVEQWRARLPNDSSYGQLFAERIAVSPQDANVVAVSTYRLNTDPRHAGVVLIRAGALQPRMTQAHTGGNAIAFDGNGTFVYGLSTEGSGAGLRRIAVLDDGLFEEAVVPALGEAALDWWSDRVVLGKAQYSTPDLALVRQGDFEGGACRPYPAVPGRLLCIPGPYFFNSQEGKLLVVEASSFGVLSTPAYERTLPRAPLGEFVPGPAGQVALRMNQASFNGPAQSLWLFNSDLLKP
;
A
#
# COMPACT_ATOMS: atom_id res chain seq x y z
N MET A 1 8.04 -17.80 -17.00
CA MET A 1 8.33 -18.32 -18.33
C MET A 1 7.37 -17.77 -19.37
N MET A 2 7.85 -17.00 -20.35
CA MET A 2 7.00 -16.40 -21.39
C MET A 2 6.20 -17.47 -22.20
N LEU A 3 5.21 -17.08 -23.01
CA LEU A 3 4.31 -18.03 -23.69
C LEU A 3 5.05 -19.17 -24.40
N TRP A 4 6.16 -18.87 -25.05
CA TRP A 4 6.89 -19.83 -25.85
C TRP A 4 7.91 -20.65 -25.06
N ALA A 5 8.29 -20.20 -23.88
CA ALA A 5 9.38 -20.74 -23.07
C ALA A 5 9.24 -22.21 -22.71
N ALA A 6 8.03 -22.64 -22.34
CA ALA A 6 7.71 -24.03 -22.07
C ALA A 6 7.93 -24.90 -23.31
N VAL A 7 7.46 -24.42 -24.47
CA VAL A 7 7.69 -25.08 -25.77
C VAL A 7 9.20 -25.10 -26.10
N ARG A 8 9.95 -24.02 -25.81
CA ARG A 8 11.40 -23.93 -26.08
C ARG A 8 12.22 -24.97 -25.32
N ARG A 9 11.99 -25.11 -24.01
CA ARG A 9 12.77 -26.04 -23.19
C ARG A 9 12.51 -27.49 -23.57
N HIS A 10 11.25 -27.82 -23.79
CA HIS A 10 10.85 -29.21 -23.98
C HIS A 10 11.08 -29.67 -25.41
N ALA A 11 10.88 -28.82 -26.42
CA ALA A 11 11.23 -29.15 -27.82
C ALA A 11 12.72 -29.48 -28.01
N MET A 12 13.63 -28.84 -27.25
CA MET A 12 15.05 -29.20 -27.27
C MET A 12 15.33 -30.57 -26.62
N VAL A 13 14.56 -30.95 -25.60
CA VAL A 13 14.66 -32.27 -24.95
C VAL A 13 14.11 -33.38 -25.84
N LEU A 14 12.98 -33.13 -26.53
CA LEU A 14 12.41 -33.99 -27.58
C LEU A 14 13.46 -34.36 -28.64
N CYS A 15 14.13 -33.37 -29.21
CA CYS A 15 15.15 -33.58 -30.25
C CYS A 15 16.34 -34.39 -29.71
N ALA A 16 16.77 -34.13 -28.46
CA ALA A 16 17.90 -34.84 -27.87
C ALA A 16 17.60 -36.30 -27.50
N ALA A 17 16.37 -36.60 -27.07
CA ALA A 17 15.94 -37.94 -26.70
C ALA A 17 15.87 -38.87 -27.93
N ALA A 18 15.32 -38.38 -29.05
CA ALA A 18 15.24 -39.14 -30.31
C ALA A 18 16.63 -39.47 -30.89
N VAL A 19 17.57 -38.53 -30.84
CA VAL A 19 18.96 -38.71 -31.33
C VAL A 19 19.75 -39.73 -30.49
N LEU A 20 19.54 -39.77 -29.17
CA LEU A 20 20.29 -40.67 -28.27
C LEU A 20 19.89 -42.15 -28.43
N SER A 21 18.64 -42.43 -28.82
CA SER A 21 18.18 -43.79 -29.09
C SER A 21 18.71 -44.37 -30.41
N ALA A 22 19.01 -43.53 -31.40
CA ALA A 22 19.51 -43.97 -32.71
C ALA A 22 21.00 -44.41 -32.69
N CYS A 23 21.80 -43.99 -31.70
CA CYS A 23 23.24 -44.30 -31.64
C CYS A 23 23.62 -45.50 -30.76
N GLY A 24 22.67 -46.22 -30.17
CA GLY A 24 22.92 -47.29 -29.19
C GLY A 24 23.29 -48.69 -29.74
N GLY A 25 23.24 -48.93 -31.06
CA GLY A 25 23.36 -50.27 -31.64
C GLY A 25 24.60 -50.49 -32.52
N GLY A 26 25.77 -50.76 -31.92
CA GLY A 26 26.99 -51.03 -32.68
C GLY A 26 27.98 -51.95 -31.95
N GLY A 27 27.79 -53.27 -32.05
CA GLY A 27 28.76 -54.27 -31.59
C GLY A 27 28.54 -55.63 -32.27
N GLY A 28 29.38 -55.95 -33.26
CA GLY A 28 29.29 -57.18 -34.06
C GLY A 28 29.94 -58.42 -33.45
N GLY A 29 29.50 -59.60 -33.90
CA GLY A 29 30.19 -60.88 -33.69
C GLY A 29 29.31 -62.13 -33.78
N GLU A 30 29.16 -62.65 -35.01
CA GLU A 30 28.83 -64.01 -35.48
C GLU A 30 28.14 -65.04 -34.54
N GLY A 31 26.99 -65.57 -34.99
CA GLY A 31 26.56 -66.93 -34.65
C GLY A 31 25.06 -67.20 -34.65
N ALA A 32 24.62 -68.03 -35.61
CA ALA A 32 23.47 -68.94 -35.58
C ALA A 32 22.03 -68.41 -35.82
N GLU A 33 21.48 -68.97 -36.90
CA GLU A 33 20.10 -69.20 -37.32
C GLU A 33 18.93 -68.92 -36.35
N GLY A 34 17.94 -68.20 -36.89
CA GLY A 34 16.54 -68.61 -36.85
C GLY A 34 15.69 -68.11 -35.67
N GLY A 35 14.98 -67.00 -35.87
CA GLY A 35 13.81 -66.66 -35.04
C GLY A 35 13.28 -65.24 -35.19
N GLY A 36 12.26 -65.05 -36.05
CA GLY A 36 11.27 -63.98 -35.94
C GLY A 36 11.73 -62.54 -36.20
N GLY A 37 11.75 -62.13 -37.48
CA GLY A 37 11.70 -60.71 -37.82
C GLY A 37 10.36 -60.13 -37.37
N GLY A 38 10.37 -59.33 -36.31
CA GLY A 38 9.33 -58.35 -36.09
C GLY A 38 9.61 -57.19 -37.05
N GLU A 39 8.77 -57.04 -38.08
CA GLU A 39 8.75 -55.82 -38.88
C GLU A 39 8.40 -54.66 -37.93
N GLY A 40 9.36 -53.78 -37.64
CA GLY A 40 9.06 -52.49 -37.03
C GLY A 40 8.09 -51.75 -37.96
N GLY A 41 6.88 -51.48 -37.46
CA GLY A 41 5.87 -50.79 -38.26
C GLY A 41 6.26 -49.34 -38.50
N THR A 42 5.86 -48.77 -39.64
CA THR A 42 6.00 -47.34 -39.93
C THR A 42 4.65 -46.63 -39.75
N ARG A 43 4.70 -45.36 -39.35
CA ARG A 43 3.54 -44.45 -39.29
C ARG A 43 3.44 -43.69 -40.60
N ASP A 44 2.21 -43.50 -41.07
CA ASP A 44 1.97 -42.60 -42.19
C ASP A 44 2.35 -41.15 -41.81
N PRO A 45 3.09 -40.42 -42.67
CA PRO A 45 3.41 -39.02 -42.44
C PRO A 45 2.14 -38.17 -42.27
N LEU A 46 2.17 -37.20 -41.36
CA LEU A 46 1.05 -36.27 -41.19
C LEU A 46 0.93 -35.37 -42.43
N PRO A 47 -0.28 -35.18 -42.98
CA PRO A 47 -0.47 -34.30 -44.13
C PRO A 47 -0.16 -32.86 -43.75
N THR A 48 0.33 -32.07 -44.72
CA THR A 48 0.52 -30.64 -44.52
C THR A 48 -0.82 -29.95 -44.25
N LEU A 49 -0.92 -29.22 -43.15
CA LEU A 49 -2.10 -28.43 -42.79
C LEU A 49 -1.68 -27.05 -42.32
N VAL A 50 -2.30 -26.02 -42.91
CA VAL A 50 -2.21 -24.64 -42.47
C VAL A 50 -3.64 -24.16 -42.24
N LEU A 51 -4.00 -23.97 -40.97
CA LEU A 51 -5.33 -23.50 -40.58
C LEU A 51 -5.18 -22.28 -39.67
N ASN A 52 -5.96 -21.24 -39.97
CA ASN A 52 -6.28 -20.17 -39.04
C ASN A 52 -7.81 -20.06 -39.03
N ALA A 53 -8.43 -20.29 -37.88
CA ALA A 53 -9.87 -20.24 -37.70
C ALA A 53 -10.21 -19.27 -36.56
N ASP A 54 -10.89 -18.19 -36.92
CA ASP A 54 -11.29 -17.15 -35.99
C ASP A 54 -12.72 -17.40 -35.49
N PRO A 55 -13.03 -17.06 -34.23
CA PRO A 55 -14.38 -17.20 -33.69
C PRO A 55 -15.35 -16.24 -34.40
N GLN A 56 -16.60 -16.68 -34.57
CA GLN A 56 -17.67 -15.86 -35.15
C GLN A 56 -18.14 -14.80 -34.14
N GLY A 57 -18.49 -13.62 -34.64
CA GLY A 57 -19.05 -12.52 -33.86
C GLY A 57 -18.26 -11.22 -33.98
N ASP A 58 -18.82 -10.15 -33.44
CA ASP A 58 -18.22 -8.81 -33.50
C ASP A 58 -16.99 -8.73 -32.59
N ARG A 59 -15.87 -8.23 -33.13
CA ARG A 59 -14.68 -7.97 -32.32
C ARG A 59 -14.90 -6.76 -31.39
N LEU A 60 -14.31 -6.82 -30.20
CA LEU A 60 -14.42 -5.77 -29.18
C LEU A 60 -13.27 -4.77 -29.36
N ASP A 61 -13.60 -3.59 -29.85
CA ASP A 61 -12.62 -2.50 -29.98
C ASP A 61 -12.46 -1.75 -28.65
N LEU A 62 -11.33 -2.00 -28.00
CA LEU A 62 -10.93 -1.43 -26.71
C LEU A 62 -9.52 -0.83 -26.81
N ALA A 63 -9.13 -0.37 -28.01
CA ALA A 63 -7.78 0.14 -28.26
C ALA A 63 -7.46 1.39 -27.39
N ASP A 64 -8.47 2.19 -27.06
CA ASP A 64 -8.37 3.37 -26.18
C ASP A 64 -7.93 3.02 -24.76
N ARG A 65 -8.18 1.78 -24.31
CA ARG A 65 -7.81 1.29 -22.98
C ARG A 65 -6.36 0.84 -22.86
N ASN A 66 -5.67 0.62 -23.99
CA ASN A 66 -4.27 0.20 -24.04
C ASN A 66 -3.96 -1.00 -23.12
N TYR A 67 -4.56 -2.16 -23.38
CA TYR A 67 -4.34 -3.39 -22.60
C TYR A 67 -2.94 -3.98 -22.73
N PHE A 68 -2.25 -3.75 -23.86
CA PHE A 68 -0.91 -4.28 -24.10
C PHE A 68 0.09 -3.13 -24.30
N PRO A 69 0.45 -2.36 -23.26
CA PRO A 69 1.54 -1.37 -23.34
C PRO A 69 2.85 -2.04 -23.76
N MET A 70 3.55 -1.41 -24.70
CA MET A 70 4.79 -1.91 -25.30
C MET A 70 5.75 -0.75 -25.65
N ALA A 71 5.77 0.32 -24.86
CA ALA A 71 6.72 1.42 -25.11
C ALA A 71 8.12 0.99 -24.62
N PRO A 72 9.19 1.24 -25.40
CA PRO A 72 10.56 1.05 -24.90
C PRO A 72 10.79 1.80 -23.59
N GLY A 73 11.26 1.09 -22.57
CA GLY A 73 11.41 1.60 -21.20
C GLY A 73 10.29 1.20 -20.24
N ASP A 74 9.19 0.61 -20.73
CA ASP A 74 8.19 0.02 -19.85
C ASP A 74 8.78 -1.17 -19.07
N THR A 75 8.43 -1.27 -17.79
CA THR A 75 8.93 -2.29 -16.86
C THR A 75 7.86 -2.78 -15.90
N TRP A 76 7.93 -4.05 -15.51
CA TRP A 76 7.08 -4.66 -14.50
C TRP A 76 7.92 -5.55 -13.59
N THR A 77 7.56 -5.60 -12.32
CA THR A 77 8.12 -6.51 -11.32
C THR A 77 7.00 -7.37 -10.78
N TYR A 78 7.21 -8.68 -10.80
CA TYR A 78 6.26 -9.68 -10.34
C TYR A 78 6.81 -10.42 -9.14
N SER A 79 5.96 -10.69 -8.14
CA SER A 79 6.22 -11.77 -7.20
C SER A 79 5.96 -13.11 -7.87
N LEU A 80 6.81 -14.09 -7.57
CA LEU A 80 6.70 -15.44 -8.09
C LEU A 80 5.99 -16.34 -7.07
N GLU A 81 5.03 -17.13 -7.55
CA GLU A 81 4.25 -18.06 -6.74
C GLU A 81 4.22 -19.45 -7.38
N GLY A 82 4.27 -20.50 -6.54
CA GLY A 82 4.20 -21.89 -6.98
C GLY A 82 5.48 -22.40 -7.68
N GLY A 83 5.39 -23.64 -8.17
CA GLY A 83 6.46 -24.27 -8.93
C GLY A 83 7.76 -24.47 -8.14
N LYS A 84 8.88 -24.05 -8.74
CA LYS A 84 10.23 -24.13 -8.15
C LYS A 84 10.61 -22.93 -7.28
N TRP A 85 9.78 -21.88 -7.25
CA TRP A 85 10.14 -20.58 -6.68
C TRP A 85 9.95 -20.52 -5.17
N ARG A 86 10.84 -19.78 -4.49
CA ARG A 86 10.75 -19.54 -3.04
C ARG A 86 9.95 -18.29 -2.73
N PRO A 87 9.26 -18.22 -1.57
CA PRO A 87 8.58 -17.00 -1.16
C PRO A 87 9.52 -15.79 -1.14
N GLY A 88 9.09 -14.70 -1.77
CA GLY A 88 9.85 -13.44 -1.87
C GLY A 88 10.75 -13.33 -3.10
N GLU A 89 10.85 -14.37 -3.94
CA GLU A 89 11.51 -14.25 -5.24
C GLU A 89 10.66 -13.46 -6.22
N THR A 90 11.35 -12.73 -7.11
CA THR A 90 10.72 -11.81 -8.06
C THR A 90 11.27 -12.01 -9.47
N ALA A 91 10.44 -11.75 -10.47
CA ALA A 91 10.87 -11.60 -11.86
C ALA A 91 10.61 -10.18 -12.36
N THR A 92 11.38 -9.76 -13.36
CA THR A 92 11.18 -8.48 -14.04
C THR A 92 10.81 -8.71 -15.50
N ARG A 93 9.87 -7.92 -16.03
CA ARG A 93 9.56 -7.84 -17.46
C ARG A 93 9.93 -6.46 -17.94
N THR A 94 10.63 -6.37 -19.06
CA THR A 94 11.08 -5.09 -19.63
C THR A 94 10.79 -5.04 -21.13
N VAL A 95 10.56 -3.84 -21.66
CA VAL A 95 10.38 -3.60 -23.09
C VAL A 95 11.53 -2.75 -23.60
N ALA A 96 12.21 -3.24 -24.64
CA ALA A 96 13.27 -2.54 -25.34
C ALA A 96 12.92 -2.36 -26.82
N ALA A 97 13.52 -1.35 -27.47
CA ALA A 97 13.39 -1.18 -28.91
C ALA A 97 14.09 -2.34 -29.64
N GLY A 98 13.39 -2.95 -30.59
CA GLY A 98 13.91 -3.99 -31.48
C GLY A 98 14.27 -3.44 -32.87
N ALA A 99 14.70 -4.34 -33.76
CA ALA A 99 14.93 -4.03 -35.16
C ALA A 99 13.60 -3.76 -35.91
N GLU A 100 13.66 -2.98 -36.99
CA GLU A 100 12.52 -2.77 -37.91
C GLU A 100 11.23 -2.26 -37.23
N GLY A 101 11.36 -1.51 -36.13
CA GLY A 101 10.21 -0.98 -35.38
C GLY A 101 9.49 -2.02 -34.52
N ALA A 102 10.03 -3.23 -34.39
CA ALA A 102 9.60 -4.20 -33.39
C ALA A 102 10.04 -3.78 -31.97
N VAL A 103 9.54 -4.49 -30.98
CA VAL A 103 9.98 -4.39 -29.59
C VAL A 103 10.46 -5.74 -29.11
N VAL A 104 11.46 -5.74 -28.24
CA VAL A 104 11.92 -6.94 -27.54
C VAL A 104 11.39 -6.87 -26.12
N VAL A 105 10.60 -7.87 -25.74
CA VAL A 105 10.13 -8.05 -24.37
C VAL A 105 11.04 -9.08 -23.72
N THR A 106 11.56 -8.76 -22.55
CA THR A 106 12.45 -9.65 -21.80
C THR A 106 11.88 -9.90 -20.41
N GLU A 107 11.67 -11.18 -20.06
CA GLU A 107 11.36 -11.62 -18.70
C GLU A 107 12.64 -12.19 -18.06
N ALA A 108 13.12 -11.56 -17.00
CA ALA A 108 14.27 -12.01 -16.21
C ALA A 108 13.82 -12.54 -14.85
N PHE A 109 14.02 -13.85 -14.66
CA PHE A 109 13.77 -14.60 -13.45
C PHE A 109 15.08 -14.79 -12.66
N PRO A 110 15.03 -15.30 -11.40
CA PRO A 110 16.24 -15.51 -10.61
C PRO A 110 17.31 -16.41 -11.24
N ASP A 111 16.92 -17.44 -11.99
CA ASP A 111 17.84 -18.44 -12.57
C ASP A 111 17.88 -18.46 -14.10
N GLU A 112 17.08 -17.64 -14.77
CA GLU A 112 16.89 -17.67 -16.21
C GLU A 112 16.42 -16.33 -16.77
N THR A 113 16.65 -16.09 -18.05
CA THR A 113 16.16 -14.90 -18.75
C THR A 113 15.68 -15.29 -20.13
N GLU A 114 14.51 -14.79 -20.48
CA GLU A 114 13.82 -15.13 -21.72
C GLU A 114 13.46 -13.85 -22.46
N SER A 115 13.45 -13.93 -23.78
CA SER A 115 13.09 -12.80 -24.62
C SER A 115 12.28 -13.22 -25.83
N GLU A 116 11.38 -12.32 -26.21
CA GLU A 116 10.46 -12.47 -27.33
C GLU A 116 10.39 -11.15 -28.09
N THR A 117 10.34 -11.24 -29.43
CA THR A 117 10.24 -10.07 -30.28
C THR A 117 8.81 -9.93 -30.75
N TYR A 118 8.22 -8.76 -30.54
CA TYR A 118 6.86 -8.44 -30.97
C TYR A 118 6.86 -7.33 -32.01
N ARG A 119 6.07 -7.53 -33.07
CA ARG A 119 5.72 -6.50 -34.05
C ARG A 119 4.28 -6.07 -33.80
N ARG A 120 4.06 -4.76 -33.66
CA ARG A 120 2.71 -4.21 -33.53
C ARG A 120 2.10 -4.01 -34.92
N THR A 121 0.92 -4.56 -35.15
CA THR A 121 0.14 -4.40 -36.40
C THR A 121 -1.28 -3.92 -36.07
N PRO A 122 -2.08 -3.51 -37.07
CA PRO A 122 -3.49 -3.17 -36.85
C PRO A 122 -4.34 -4.32 -36.28
N GLU A 123 -3.90 -5.58 -36.44
CA GLU A 123 -4.58 -6.78 -35.96
C GLU A 123 -4.19 -7.18 -34.53
N GLY A 124 -3.14 -6.57 -33.98
CA GLY A 124 -2.66 -6.79 -32.61
C GLY A 124 -1.13 -6.93 -32.50
N LEU A 125 -0.68 -7.68 -31.51
CA LEU A 125 0.74 -7.99 -31.31
C LEU A 125 1.09 -9.34 -31.94
N VAL A 126 1.99 -9.28 -32.91
CA VAL A 126 2.53 -10.45 -33.61
C VAL A 126 3.87 -10.83 -32.99
N SER A 127 3.95 -12.03 -32.45
CA SER A 127 5.20 -12.66 -32.03
C SER A 127 6.00 -13.06 -33.27
N VAL A 128 7.22 -12.54 -33.38
CA VAL A 128 8.07 -12.69 -34.57
C VAL A 128 8.90 -13.95 -34.45
N LEU A 129 8.66 -14.90 -35.36
CA LEU A 129 9.33 -16.20 -35.44
C LEU A 129 9.60 -16.86 -34.06
N PRO A 130 8.59 -17.03 -33.19
CA PRO A 130 8.79 -17.38 -31.77
C PRO A 130 9.46 -18.74 -31.53
N LEU A 131 9.42 -19.62 -32.53
CA LEU A 131 9.95 -20.98 -32.49
C LEU A 131 11.21 -21.18 -33.37
N GLN A 132 11.78 -20.10 -33.90
CA GLN A 132 13.05 -20.16 -34.61
C GLN A 132 14.19 -20.60 -33.68
N GLY A 133 14.98 -21.59 -34.12
CA GLY A 133 16.06 -22.17 -33.31
C GLY A 133 15.58 -23.09 -32.18
N VAL A 134 14.27 -23.35 -32.12
CA VAL A 134 13.63 -24.27 -31.17
C VAL A 134 13.15 -25.53 -31.89
N LEU A 135 12.43 -25.36 -32.99
CA LEU A 135 12.04 -26.45 -33.88
C LEU A 135 13.07 -26.63 -34.99
N SER A 136 12.94 -27.74 -35.75
CA SER A 136 13.66 -27.88 -37.02
C SER A 136 13.41 -26.69 -37.94
N ALA A 137 14.33 -26.45 -38.88
CA ALA A 137 14.19 -25.32 -39.79
C ALA A 137 12.89 -25.36 -40.62
N ALA A 138 12.47 -26.56 -41.04
CA ALA A 138 11.24 -26.75 -41.80
C ALA A 138 9.99 -26.47 -40.96
N ALA A 139 9.91 -27.04 -39.74
CA ALA A 139 8.77 -26.83 -38.86
C ALA A 139 8.69 -25.38 -38.36
N ALA A 140 9.81 -24.76 -37.99
CA ALA A 140 9.85 -23.36 -37.59
C ALA A 140 9.40 -22.41 -38.72
N ALA A 141 9.84 -22.67 -39.96
CA ALA A 141 9.43 -21.88 -41.12
C ALA A 141 7.92 -22.01 -41.43
N ALA A 142 7.37 -23.21 -41.25
CA ALA A 142 5.95 -23.46 -41.45
C ALA A 142 5.09 -22.83 -40.33
N VAL A 143 5.58 -22.77 -39.09
CA VAL A 143 4.90 -22.02 -38.01
C VAL A 143 4.92 -20.52 -38.28
N GLY A 144 6.10 -19.96 -38.53
CA GLY A 144 6.28 -18.55 -38.86
C GLY A 144 5.88 -17.58 -37.73
N ASP A 145 5.52 -16.35 -38.12
CA ASP A 145 5.01 -15.33 -37.21
C ASP A 145 3.60 -15.69 -36.69
N LEU A 146 3.32 -15.36 -35.42
CA LEU A 146 2.06 -15.68 -34.78
C LEU A 146 1.42 -14.43 -34.17
N LEU A 147 0.19 -14.11 -34.57
CA LEU A 147 -0.62 -13.13 -33.85
C LEU A 147 -0.95 -13.68 -32.46
N GLU A 148 -0.34 -13.13 -31.42
CA GLU A 148 -0.40 -13.64 -30.04
C GLU A 148 -1.43 -12.89 -29.21
N TYR A 149 -1.50 -11.56 -29.36
CA TYR A 149 -2.49 -10.73 -28.66
C TYR A 149 -3.32 -9.92 -29.67
N PRO A 150 -4.46 -10.47 -30.13
CA PRO A 150 -5.32 -9.78 -31.09
C PRO A 150 -5.92 -8.49 -30.53
N GLN A 151 -5.83 -7.41 -31.30
CA GLN A 151 -6.58 -6.17 -31.07
C GLN A 151 -7.19 -5.72 -32.39
N PRO A 152 -8.50 -5.45 -32.48
CA PRO A 152 -9.55 -5.58 -31.45
C PRO A 152 -9.69 -7.00 -30.84
N PHE A 153 -10.21 -7.16 -29.63
CA PHE A 153 -10.34 -8.51 -29.03
C PHE A 153 -11.40 -9.34 -29.77
N TYR A 154 -11.24 -10.66 -29.80
CA TYR A 154 -12.32 -11.54 -30.25
C TYR A 154 -13.49 -11.56 -29.24
N PRO A 155 -14.71 -11.96 -29.65
CA PRO A 155 -15.84 -12.09 -28.74
C PRO A 155 -15.53 -12.95 -27.51
N VAL A 156 -16.05 -12.55 -26.35
CA VAL A 156 -15.90 -13.31 -25.10
C VAL A 156 -16.44 -14.73 -25.27
N GLY A 157 -15.64 -15.72 -24.84
CA GLY A 157 -15.94 -17.15 -24.98
C GLY A 157 -15.68 -17.74 -26.37
N GLY A 158 -15.34 -16.92 -27.37
CA GLY A 158 -14.93 -17.38 -28.69
C GLY A 158 -13.48 -17.87 -28.72
N ALA A 159 -13.25 -19.11 -29.14
CA ALA A 159 -11.91 -19.68 -29.28
C ALA A 159 -11.36 -19.44 -30.70
N ARG A 160 -10.21 -18.79 -30.81
CA ARG A 160 -9.38 -18.72 -32.02
C ARG A 160 -8.46 -19.94 -32.07
N LEU A 161 -8.32 -20.53 -33.25
CA LEU A 161 -7.50 -21.71 -33.49
C LEU A 161 -6.48 -21.47 -34.60
N VAL A 162 -5.22 -21.82 -34.35
CA VAL A 162 -4.13 -21.85 -35.33
C VAL A 162 -3.57 -23.27 -35.36
N VAL A 163 -3.48 -23.88 -36.54
CA VAL A 163 -2.86 -25.20 -36.72
C VAL A 163 -1.79 -25.13 -37.80
N ARG A 164 -0.64 -25.75 -37.52
CA ARG A 164 0.45 -26.00 -38.47
C ARG A 164 0.83 -27.46 -38.34
N GLN A 165 0.88 -28.19 -39.44
CA GLN A 165 1.18 -29.62 -39.44
C GLN A 165 1.95 -29.97 -40.69
N GLY A 166 2.82 -30.96 -40.61
CA GLY A 166 3.47 -31.57 -41.76
C GLY A 166 4.81 -32.18 -41.43
N ASP A 167 5.68 -32.19 -42.43
CA ASP A 167 7.04 -32.72 -42.39
C ASP A 167 7.92 -31.94 -41.41
N TRP A 168 8.56 -32.66 -40.48
CA TRP A 168 9.58 -32.13 -39.56
C TRP A 168 10.86 -31.76 -40.30
N GLY A 169 11.15 -32.37 -41.45
CA GLY A 169 12.29 -32.03 -42.31
C GLY A 169 13.61 -32.70 -41.92
N GLU A 170 13.62 -33.50 -40.86
CA GLU A 170 14.74 -34.29 -40.38
C GLU A 170 14.24 -35.70 -40.08
N ASP A 171 15.14 -36.69 -40.15
CA ASP A 171 14.94 -38.10 -39.77
C ASP A 171 15.70 -38.32 -38.45
N LEU A 172 14.99 -38.24 -37.34
CA LEU A 172 15.48 -38.31 -35.97
C LEU A 172 15.59 -39.75 -35.47
N ASP A 173 14.73 -40.65 -35.95
CA ASP A 173 14.70 -42.05 -35.53
C ASP A 173 15.54 -43.01 -36.40
N GLY A 174 16.03 -42.53 -37.54
CA GLY A 174 16.99 -43.19 -38.40
C GLY A 174 16.39 -44.23 -39.33
N ASP A 175 15.07 -44.21 -39.53
CA ASP A 175 14.36 -45.14 -40.42
C ASP A 175 14.38 -44.71 -41.90
N GLY A 176 15.00 -43.56 -42.21
CA GLY A 176 15.10 -43.00 -43.56
C GLY A 176 13.90 -42.15 -43.98
N THR A 177 12.93 -41.94 -43.07
CA THR A 177 11.75 -41.11 -43.28
C THR A 177 11.77 -39.95 -42.28
N ASN A 178 11.47 -38.74 -42.75
CA ASN A 178 11.38 -37.61 -41.83
C ASN A 178 10.20 -37.75 -40.86
N GLU A 179 10.36 -37.25 -39.64
CA GLU A 179 9.25 -37.19 -38.68
C GLU A 179 8.16 -36.22 -39.12
N SER A 180 7.02 -36.30 -38.44
CA SER A 180 5.91 -35.37 -38.60
C SER A 180 5.69 -34.55 -37.34
N TYR A 181 5.20 -33.33 -37.50
CA TYR A 181 4.83 -32.49 -36.36
C TYR A 181 3.42 -31.93 -36.51
N ARG A 182 2.82 -31.55 -35.38
CA ARG A 182 1.60 -30.73 -35.31
C ARG A 182 1.76 -29.69 -34.22
N PHE A 183 1.54 -28.44 -34.57
CA PHE A 183 1.43 -27.30 -33.67
C PHE A 183 0.00 -26.77 -33.69
N GLU A 184 -0.59 -26.58 -32.52
CA GLU A 184 -1.92 -26.05 -32.32
C GLU A 184 -1.91 -24.96 -31.25
N LEU A 185 -2.47 -23.79 -31.54
CA LEU A 185 -2.71 -22.72 -30.57
C LEU A 185 -4.21 -22.43 -30.55
N SER A 186 -4.81 -22.56 -29.37
CA SER A 186 -6.18 -22.15 -29.08
C SER A 186 -6.15 -20.98 -28.10
N GLN A 187 -6.85 -19.88 -28.40
CA GLN A 187 -6.92 -18.72 -27.52
C GLN A 187 -8.35 -18.23 -27.35
N THR A 188 -8.75 -17.99 -26.11
CA THR A 188 -10.09 -17.49 -25.76
C THR A 188 -9.98 -16.26 -24.89
N VAL A 189 -10.77 -15.22 -25.19
CA VAL A 189 -11.04 -14.13 -24.24
C VAL A 189 -12.09 -14.65 -23.27
N VAL A 190 -11.68 -15.00 -22.05
CA VAL A 190 -12.57 -15.61 -21.04
C VAL A 190 -13.57 -14.58 -20.52
N GLY A 191 -13.12 -13.34 -20.32
CA GLY A 191 -13.98 -12.25 -19.85
C GLY A 191 -13.19 -11.02 -19.41
N PHE A 192 -13.90 -10.10 -18.78
CA PHE A 192 -13.33 -8.90 -18.15
C PHE A 192 -13.79 -8.86 -16.69
N GLU A 193 -12.85 -8.84 -15.75
CA GLU A 193 -13.14 -8.99 -14.32
C GLU A 193 -12.23 -8.09 -13.46
N PRO A 194 -12.65 -7.74 -12.22
CA PRO A 194 -11.75 -7.09 -11.29
C PRO A 194 -10.68 -8.08 -10.79
N LEU A 195 -9.46 -7.58 -10.53
CA LEU A 195 -8.36 -8.36 -9.98
C LEU A 195 -7.80 -7.67 -8.72
N ASP A 196 -7.77 -8.39 -7.61
CA ASP A 196 -7.14 -7.93 -6.38
C ASP A 196 -5.65 -8.31 -6.39
N LEU A 197 -4.77 -7.32 -6.24
CA LEU A 197 -3.33 -7.48 -6.10
C LEU A 197 -2.88 -7.03 -4.71
N PRO A 198 -1.69 -7.47 -4.23
CA PRO A 198 -1.08 -6.93 -3.02
C PRO A 198 -0.94 -5.40 -3.07
N SER A 199 -0.74 -4.85 -4.26
CA SER A 199 -0.53 -3.41 -4.52
C SER A 199 -1.81 -2.62 -4.78
N GLY A 200 -2.99 -3.27 -4.75
CA GLY A 200 -4.29 -2.62 -4.95
C GLY A 200 -5.26 -3.41 -5.84
N ARG A 201 -6.48 -2.91 -6.00
CA ARG A 201 -7.50 -3.53 -6.85
C ARG A 201 -7.54 -2.90 -8.23
N LEU A 202 -7.53 -3.73 -9.27
CA LEU A 202 -7.67 -3.35 -10.66
C LEU A 202 -9.10 -3.64 -11.16
N SER A 203 -9.61 -2.81 -12.05
CA SER A 203 -10.93 -2.95 -12.67
C SER A 203 -10.81 -3.26 -14.17
N GLU A 204 -11.81 -3.93 -14.74
CA GLU A 204 -11.90 -4.23 -16.18
C GLU A 204 -10.68 -4.98 -16.74
N VAL A 205 -10.14 -5.94 -15.98
CA VAL A 205 -8.96 -6.72 -16.38
C VAL A 205 -9.38 -7.81 -17.35
N ALA A 206 -8.79 -7.83 -18.54
CA ALA A 206 -9.07 -8.83 -19.57
C ALA A 206 -8.39 -10.15 -19.20
N HIS A 207 -9.18 -11.22 -19.07
CA HIS A 207 -8.68 -12.56 -18.85
C HIS A 207 -8.61 -13.31 -20.18
N LEU A 208 -7.39 -13.68 -20.59
CA LEU A 208 -7.11 -14.48 -21.78
C LEU A 208 -6.64 -15.86 -21.35
N ARG A 209 -7.19 -16.90 -21.98
CA ARG A 209 -6.67 -18.26 -21.87
C ARG A 209 -6.07 -18.68 -23.20
N THR A 210 -4.80 -19.04 -23.20
CA THR A 210 -4.06 -19.59 -24.34
C THR A 210 -3.66 -21.02 -24.04
N VAL A 211 -3.97 -21.95 -24.94
CA VAL A 211 -3.54 -23.35 -24.89
C VAL A 211 -2.73 -23.64 -26.13
N ILE A 212 -1.50 -24.09 -25.95
CA ILE A 212 -0.62 -24.56 -27.01
C ILE A 212 -0.48 -26.07 -26.87
N VAL A 213 -0.74 -26.80 -27.95
CA VAL A 213 -0.46 -28.23 -28.06
C VAL A 213 0.56 -28.43 -29.17
N PHE A 214 1.69 -29.04 -28.83
CA PHE A 214 2.72 -29.44 -29.78
C PHE A 214 2.87 -30.95 -29.75
N VAL A 215 2.89 -31.56 -30.94
CA VAL A 215 3.02 -33.00 -31.14
C VAL A 215 4.19 -33.27 -32.08
N LEU A 216 5.10 -34.16 -31.67
CA LEU A 216 6.10 -34.75 -32.55
C LEU A 216 5.75 -36.23 -32.74
N GLN A 217 5.68 -36.67 -33.99
CA GLN A 217 5.35 -38.03 -34.38
C GLN A 217 6.54 -38.67 -35.10
N PRO A 218 7.26 -39.58 -34.43
CA PRO A 218 8.24 -40.46 -35.05
C PRO A 218 7.66 -41.28 -36.21
N SER A 219 8.43 -41.46 -37.28
CA SER A 219 8.06 -42.29 -38.43
C SER A 219 8.03 -43.77 -38.05
N SER A 220 8.93 -44.24 -37.18
CA SER A 220 8.94 -45.60 -36.65
C SER A 220 7.96 -45.80 -35.49
N THR A 221 7.18 -46.88 -35.53
CA THR A 221 6.26 -47.26 -34.45
C THR A 221 6.96 -47.73 -33.17
N GLU A 222 8.27 -47.95 -33.20
CA GLU A 222 9.08 -48.28 -32.02
C GLU A 222 9.15 -47.12 -31.02
N TYR A 223 9.05 -45.89 -31.51
CA TYR A 223 9.05 -44.68 -30.70
C TYR A 223 7.63 -44.17 -30.46
N LEU A 224 7.37 -43.59 -29.29
CA LEU A 224 6.07 -43.07 -28.91
C LEU A 224 5.87 -41.64 -29.46
N VAL A 225 4.62 -41.28 -29.70
CA VAL A 225 4.26 -39.89 -30.03
C VAL A 225 4.41 -39.04 -28.78
N GLU A 226 5.11 -37.92 -28.91
CA GLU A 226 5.37 -37.01 -27.80
C GLU A 226 4.45 -35.81 -27.91
N THR A 227 3.91 -35.36 -26.77
CA THR A 227 2.96 -34.24 -26.72
C THR A 227 3.28 -33.31 -25.57
N ILE A 228 3.39 -32.03 -25.89
CA ILE A 228 3.50 -30.93 -24.92
C ILE A 228 2.18 -30.16 -24.97
N THR A 229 1.59 -29.93 -23.81
CA THR A 229 0.47 -29.00 -23.65
C THR A 229 0.86 -27.89 -22.68
N SER A 230 0.85 -26.64 -23.14
CA SER A 230 1.03 -25.47 -22.29
C SER A 230 -0.28 -24.69 -22.22
N THR A 231 -0.74 -24.42 -21.00
CA THR A 231 -1.91 -23.57 -20.72
C THR A 231 -1.45 -22.32 -19.99
N GLN A 232 -1.86 -21.17 -20.48
CA GLN A 232 -1.60 -19.88 -19.84
C GLN A 232 -2.91 -19.12 -19.66
N ASP A 233 -3.18 -18.74 -18.43
CA ASP A 233 -4.22 -17.78 -18.06
C ASP A 233 -3.53 -16.45 -17.74
N GLU A 234 -3.88 -15.40 -18.47
CA GLU A 234 -3.27 -14.08 -18.35
C GLU A 234 -4.32 -13.01 -18.12
N TRP A 235 -4.02 -12.12 -17.18
CA TRP A 235 -4.86 -11.00 -16.80
C TRP A 235 -4.19 -9.70 -17.20
N TRP A 236 -4.73 -9.03 -18.21
CA TRP A 236 -4.21 -7.80 -18.78
C TRP A 236 -5.06 -6.61 -18.34
N ALA A 237 -4.45 -5.60 -17.72
CA ALA A 237 -5.16 -4.45 -17.17
C ALA A 237 -5.00 -3.20 -18.06
N PRO A 238 -6.06 -2.39 -18.25
CA PRO A 238 -6.01 -1.14 -19.02
C PRO A 238 -4.88 -0.21 -18.58
N GLY A 239 -4.03 0.23 -19.52
CA GLY A 239 -2.93 1.16 -19.28
C GLY A 239 -1.82 0.64 -18.35
N ILE A 240 -1.95 -0.60 -17.85
CA ILE A 240 -1.02 -1.23 -16.91
C ILE A 240 -0.30 -2.39 -17.60
N GLY A 241 -0.98 -3.18 -18.43
CA GLY A 241 -0.40 -4.38 -19.04
C GLY A 241 -0.63 -5.65 -18.22
N LEU A 242 0.27 -6.62 -18.34
CA LEU A 242 0.12 -7.93 -17.69
C LEU A 242 0.15 -7.76 -16.17
N ALA A 243 -0.98 -8.01 -15.52
CA ALA A 243 -1.15 -7.89 -14.07
C ALA A 243 -0.96 -9.23 -13.35
N ARG A 244 -1.31 -10.33 -14.01
CA ARG A 244 -1.11 -11.68 -13.50
C ARG A 244 -0.98 -12.67 -14.65
N ALA A 245 -0.15 -13.69 -14.48
CA ALA A 245 -0.12 -14.85 -15.36
C ALA A 245 -0.09 -16.12 -14.51
N GLU A 246 -0.94 -17.08 -14.81
CA GLU A 246 -0.87 -18.47 -14.31
C GLU A 246 -0.48 -19.36 -15.48
N ARG A 247 0.55 -20.18 -15.29
CA ARG A 247 1.14 -20.97 -16.36
C ARG A 247 1.24 -22.42 -15.91
N GLU A 248 0.69 -23.33 -16.71
CA GLU A 248 0.77 -24.77 -16.53
C GLU A 248 1.36 -25.40 -17.78
N THR A 249 2.36 -26.27 -17.61
CA THR A 249 2.87 -27.11 -18.69
C THR A 249 2.70 -28.57 -18.31
N VAL A 250 2.16 -29.35 -19.23
CA VAL A 250 1.98 -30.80 -19.11
C VAL A 250 2.73 -31.46 -20.25
N ASP A 251 3.77 -32.19 -19.90
CA ASP A 251 4.58 -32.93 -20.86
C ASP A 251 4.29 -34.42 -20.73
N VAL A 252 4.07 -35.08 -21.86
CA VAL A 252 3.88 -36.53 -21.96
C VAL A 252 4.99 -37.11 -22.81
N PHE A 253 5.97 -37.72 -22.15
CA PHE A 253 7.10 -38.44 -22.75
C PHE A 253 6.92 -39.93 -22.51
N GLY A 254 6.29 -40.61 -23.48
CA GLY A 254 5.87 -41.99 -23.33
C GLY A 254 4.88 -42.16 -22.16
N GLU A 255 5.26 -42.95 -21.14
CA GLU A 255 4.44 -43.14 -19.93
C GLU A 255 4.64 -42.07 -18.85
N ASN A 256 5.68 -41.23 -18.97
CA ASN A 256 5.99 -40.21 -17.97
C ASN A 256 5.20 -38.92 -18.21
N LYS A 257 4.57 -38.41 -17.15
CA LYS A 257 3.85 -37.14 -17.14
C LYS A 257 4.49 -36.16 -16.17
N GLN A 258 5.01 -35.04 -16.68
CA GLN A 258 5.49 -33.92 -15.86
C GLN A 258 4.45 -32.79 -15.88
N VAL A 259 4.24 -32.14 -14.73
CA VAL A 259 3.33 -30.99 -14.61
C VAL A 259 4.04 -29.87 -13.86
N ASP A 260 4.32 -28.78 -14.55
CA ASP A 260 4.94 -27.58 -13.98
C ASP A 260 3.91 -26.45 -13.90
N ARG A 261 3.79 -25.82 -12.72
CA ARG A 261 2.85 -24.72 -12.46
C ARG A 261 3.57 -23.55 -11.83
N GLU A 262 3.37 -22.35 -12.36
CA GLU A 262 3.87 -21.12 -11.76
C GLU A 262 2.89 -19.96 -11.97
N ALA A 263 2.98 -18.95 -11.11
CA ALA A 263 2.25 -17.71 -11.27
C ALA A 263 3.15 -16.48 -11.07
N LEU A 264 2.88 -15.45 -11.87
CA LEU A 264 3.44 -14.12 -11.75
C LEU A 264 2.33 -13.19 -11.27
N VAL A 265 2.58 -12.45 -10.18
CA VAL A 265 1.63 -11.47 -9.63
C VAL A 265 2.29 -10.10 -9.59
N LEU A 266 1.70 -9.11 -10.25
CA LEU A 266 2.29 -7.78 -10.39
C LEU A 266 2.37 -7.08 -9.04
N VAL A 267 3.57 -6.58 -8.70
CA VAL A 267 3.81 -5.84 -7.44
C VAL A 267 4.27 -4.40 -7.67
N ALA A 268 4.98 -4.12 -8.76
CA ALA A 268 5.46 -2.78 -9.13
C ALA A 268 5.74 -2.69 -10.63
N GLY A 269 5.95 -1.48 -11.16
CA GLY A 269 6.34 -1.30 -12.55
C GLY A 269 6.40 0.17 -12.94
N THR A 270 6.73 0.44 -14.19
CA THR A 270 6.67 1.76 -14.83
C THR A 270 6.11 1.58 -16.23
N VAL A 271 5.04 2.29 -16.58
CA VAL A 271 4.41 2.24 -17.90
C VAL A 271 4.24 3.66 -18.43
N GLY A 272 4.73 3.91 -19.64
CA GLY A 272 4.72 5.25 -20.24
C GLY A 272 5.50 6.30 -19.44
N GLY A 273 6.50 5.86 -18.66
CA GLY A 273 7.28 6.72 -17.75
C GLY A 273 6.61 7.00 -16.39
N GLU A 274 5.38 6.51 -16.16
CA GLU A 274 4.68 6.63 -14.89
C GLU A 274 4.87 5.36 -14.06
N ALA A 275 5.33 5.52 -12.82
CA ALA A 275 5.47 4.40 -11.90
C ALA A 275 4.09 3.89 -11.44
N LEU A 276 3.88 2.58 -11.55
CA LEU A 276 2.66 1.89 -11.14
C LEU A 276 2.57 1.75 -9.62
N PHE A 277 1.35 1.70 -9.10
CA PHE A 277 1.03 1.54 -7.67
C PHE A 277 1.74 2.55 -6.75
N VAL A 278 2.19 3.67 -7.31
CA VAL A 278 2.63 4.81 -6.52
C VAL A 278 1.37 5.51 -6.01
N PRO A 279 1.14 5.59 -4.69
CA PRO A 279 0.04 6.38 -4.18
C PRO A 279 0.28 7.84 -4.56
N LYS A 280 -0.63 8.35 -5.38
CA LYS A 280 -0.68 9.77 -5.70
C LYS A 280 -1.31 10.47 -4.49
N PRO A 281 -0.75 11.59 -4.00
CA PRO A 281 -1.43 12.40 -3.01
C PRO A 281 -2.85 12.71 -3.53
N ASP A 282 -3.87 12.34 -2.75
CA ASP A 282 -5.28 12.42 -3.15
C ASP A 282 -5.93 13.72 -2.64
N GLY A 283 -5.13 14.77 -2.64
CA GLY A 283 -5.52 16.07 -2.12
C GLY A 283 -4.47 17.15 -2.38
N LYS A 284 -4.69 18.32 -1.79
CA LYS A 284 -3.77 19.47 -1.87
C LYS A 284 -3.12 19.68 -0.51
N VAL A 285 -1.79 19.80 -0.52
CA VAL A 285 -1.02 20.20 0.67
C VAL A 285 -0.52 21.62 0.51
N GLN A 286 -0.89 22.48 1.45
CA GLN A 286 -0.31 23.80 1.61
C GLN A 286 0.73 23.76 2.73
N LYS A 287 2.01 23.97 2.38
CA LYS A 287 3.12 23.96 3.33
C LYS A 287 3.39 25.39 3.81
N ILE A 288 3.25 25.63 5.11
CA ILE A 288 3.43 26.92 5.77
C ILE A 288 4.70 26.84 6.64
N ALA A 289 5.65 27.73 6.39
CA ALA A 289 6.82 27.89 7.25
C ALA A 289 6.39 28.60 8.54
N LEU A 290 6.19 27.81 9.61
CA LEU A 290 5.72 28.30 10.90
C LEU A 290 6.33 27.47 12.02
N VAL A 291 7.23 28.09 12.79
CA VAL A 291 7.80 27.48 13.99
C VAL A 291 6.79 27.62 15.13
N HIS A 292 6.33 26.51 15.72
CA HIS A 292 5.29 26.53 16.77
C HIS A 292 5.36 25.33 17.74
N ASN A 293 5.00 25.57 19.01
CA ASN A 293 4.99 24.57 20.09
C ASN A 293 3.72 23.73 20.12
N ARG A 294 2.56 24.33 19.80
CA ARG A 294 1.25 23.66 19.84
C ARG A 294 0.30 24.29 18.85
N LEU A 295 -0.72 23.53 18.45
CA LEU A 295 -1.77 23.94 17.52
C LEU A 295 -3.14 23.49 18.04
N VAL A 296 -4.16 24.33 17.87
CA VAL A 296 -5.57 24.00 18.11
C VAL A 296 -6.45 24.60 17.01
N PHE A 297 -7.60 23.99 16.71
CA PHE A 297 -8.53 24.48 15.69
C PHE A 297 -9.76 25.13 16.32
N ASP A 298 -10.17 26.28 15.79
CA ASP A 298 -11.38 27.03 16.15
C ASP A 298 -12.37 26.94 15.00
N ALA A 299 -13.34 26.04 15.15
CA ALA A 299 -14.36 25.77 14.14
C ALA A 299 -15.31 26.97 13.92
N GLN A 300 -15.56 27.79 14.94
CA GLN A 300 -16.46 28.94 14.82
C GLN A 300 -15.88 30.04 13.93
N ARG A 301 -14.55 30.19 13.96
CA ARG A 301 -13.83 31.21 13.19
C ARG A 301 -13.07 30.63 12.00
N ASN A 302 -13.14 29.31 11.80
CA ASN A 302 -12.44 28.56 10.77
C ASN A 302 -10.93 28.89 10.71
N ARG A 303 -10.26 28.83 11.85
CA ARG A 303 -8.83 29.14 11.96
C ARG A 303 -8.11 28.26 12.97
N TYR A 304 -6.82 28.07 12.79
CA TYR A 304 -5.97 27.46 13.81
C TYR A 304 -5.29 28.54 14.64
N TYR A 305 -5.05 28.24 15.92
CA TYR A 305 -4.15 29.00 16.77
C TYR A 305 -2.90 28.19 17.05
N ALA A 306 -1.74 28.83 16.96
CA ALA A 306 -0.47 28.21 17.28
C ALA A 306 0.34 29.02 18.30
N SER A 307 0.96 28.36 19.27
CA SER A 307 1.84 29.00 20.25
C SER A 307 3.24 29.14 19.65
N ILE A 308 3.78 30.37 19.65
CA ILE A 308 5.06 30.66 19.00
C ILE A 308 6.17 30.71 20.06
N PRO A 309 7.21 29.84 19.93
CA PRO A 309 8.36 29.83 20.85
C PRO A 309 9.01 31.20 20.99
N GLY A 310 9.61 31.46 22.14
CA GLY A 310 10.22 32.75 22.45
C GLY A 310 11.45 33.08 21.59
N ASP A 311 12.11 32.08 21.02
CA ASP A 311 13.30 32.22 20.17
C ASP A 311 12.98 32.59 18.71
N VAL A 312 11.70 32.59 18.32
CA VAL A 312 11.28 33.00 16.98
C VAL A 312 11.43 34.52 16.82
N ALA A 313 12.33 34.94 15.93
CA ALA A 313 12.61 36.36 15.68
C ALA A 313 11.34 37.13 15.23
N GLY A 314 11.10 38.29 15.87
CA GLY A 314 10.00 39.20 15.55
C GLY A 314 8.62 38.79 16.07
N ASN A 315 8.31 37.48 16.11
CA ASN A 315 6.99 36.96 16.46
C ASN A 315 6.96 36.04 17.69
N GLY A 316 8.10 35.82 18.35
CA GLY A 316 8.18 34.97 19.54
C GLY A 316 7.28 35.44 20.68
N ASN A 317 6.85 34.51 21.53
CA ASN A 317 5.97 34.76 22.67
C ASN A 317 4.55 35.25 22.28
N ARG A 318 4.14 35.06 21.03
CA ARG A 318 2.80 35.41 20.52
C ARG A 318 1.98 34.16 20.19
N ILE A 319 0.70 34.38 19.88
CA ILE A 319 -0.15 33.37 19.25
C ILE A 319 -0.26 33.70 17.77
N ALA A 320 0.07 32.73 16.91
CA ALA A 320 -0.25 32.82 15.48
C ALA A 320 -1.70 32.42 15.24
N LEU A 321 -2.34 33.13 14.32
CA LEU A 321 -3.69 32.88 13.84
C LEU A 321 -3.56 32.49 12.37
N ILE A 322 -3.96 31.27 12.03
CA ILE A 322 -3.82 30.69 10.69
C ILE A 322 -5.20 30.48 10.12
N ASP A 323 -5.54 31.22 9.07
CA ASP A 323 -6.79 31.02 8.35
C ASP A 323 -6.81 29.63 7.69
N ALA A 324 -7.81 28.81 8.00
CA ALA A 324 -7.85 27.42 7.56
C ALA A 324 -8.10 27.28 6.04
N ALA A 325 -8.74 28.27 5.41
CA ALA A 325 -9.06 28.23 3.98
C ALA A 325 -7.88 28.69 3.10
N THR A 326 -7.12 29.68 3.56
CA THR A 326 -6.10 30.37 2.78
C THR A 326 -4.67 30.10 3.27
N GLY A 327 -4.51 29.59 4.49
CA GLY A 327 -3.22 29.41 5.15
C GLY A 327 -2.51 30.71 5.51
N VAL A 328 -3.19 31.86 5.43
CA VAL A 328 -2.62 33.16 5.81
C VAL A 328 -2.37 33.17 7.31
N VAL A 329 -1.14 33.55 7.69
CA VAL A 329 -0.71 33.65 9.09
C VAL A 329 -0.68 35.11 9.52
N THR A 330 -1.38 35.41 10.60
CA THR A 330 -1.27 36.67 11.36
C THR A 330 -0.90 36.36 12.81
N TYR A 331 -0.65 37.37 13.63
CA TYR A 331 -0.22 37.19 15.01
C TYR A 331 -1.06 38.03 15.96
N SER A 332 -1.15 37.60 17.22
CA SER A 332 -1.74 38.38 18.31
C SER A 332 -1.07 39.76 18.41
N ASN A 333 -1.84 40.81 18.75
CA ASN A 333 -1.34 42.18 18.86
C ASN A 333 -0.29 42.34 19.97
N HIS A 334 -0.39 41.53 21.02
CA HIS A 334 0.50 41.53 22.17
C HIS A 334 1.18 40.17 22.32
N VAL A 335 2.33 40.17 23.01
CA VAL A 335 2.93 38.94 23.53
C VAL A 335 2.05 38.41 24.67
N VAL A 336 1.89 37.10 24.75
CA VAL A 336 1.04 36.45 25.77
C VAL A 336 1.81 36.08 27.03
N GLY A 337 3.13 35.98 26.91
CA GLY A 337 4.05 35.62 27.98
C GLY A 337 5.22 34.79 27.44
N ALA A 338 6.27 34.62 28.25
CA ALA A 338 7.47 33.92 27.84
C ALA A 338 7.23 32.42 27.62
N GLU A 339 7.68 31.92 26.46
CA GLU A 339 7.66 30.52 26.02
C GLU A 339 6.27 29.86 26.13
N PRO A 340 5.30 30.25 25.28
CA PRO A 340 3.99 29.61 25.25
C PRO A 340 4.13 28.19 24.67
N THR A 341 3.74 27.18 25.46
CA THR A 341 3.89 25.76 25.10
C THR A 341 2.54 25.08 24.95
N ALA A 342 1.74 24.93 26.02
CA ALA A 342 0.43 24.30 25.96
C ALA A 342 -0.66 25.24 25.39
N LEU A 343 -1.61 24.69 24.64
CA LEU A 343 -2.79 25.39 24.12
C LEU A 343 -4.04 24.52 24.24
N ALA A 344 -5.17 25.14 24.60
CA ALA A 344 -6.49 24.53 24.55
C ALA A 344 -7.58 25.57 24.25
N LEU A 345 -8.61 25.18 23.51
CA LEU A 345 -9.77 26.01 23.18
C LEU A 345 -10.96 25.59 24.03
N SER A 346 -11.80 26.54 24.47
CA SER A 346 -13.08 26.19 25.08
C SER A 346 -14.09 25.72 24.04
N GLU A 347 -14.96 24.78 24.41
CA GLU A 347 -15.97 24.19 23.51
C GLU A 347 -16.91 25.26 22.90
N ASP A 348 -17.25 26.27 23.69
CA ASP A 348 -18.07 27.41 23.27
C ASP A 348 -17.33 28.43 22.39
N GLY A 349 -16.04 28.22 22.09
CA GLY A 349 -15.21 29.12 21.28
C GLY A 349 -14.98 30.52 21.89
N SER A 350 -15.27 30.71 23.19
CA SER A 350 -15.16 32.00 23.87
C SER A 350 -13.75 32.31 24.37
N ALA A 351 -12.92 31.30 24.62
CA ALA A 351 -11.60 31.46 25.22
C ALA A 351 -10.53 30.51 24.67
N LEU A 352 -9.30 31.02 24.64
CA LEU A 352 -8.08 30.25 24.40
C LEU A 352 -7.24 30.22 25.68
N TYR A 353 -6.79 29.04 26.06
CA TYR A 353 -5.92 28.81 27.21
C TYR A 353 -4.50 28.57 26.75
N VAL A 354 -3.54 29.21 27.44
CA VAL A 354 -2.12 29.14 27.12
C VAL A 354 -1.32 28.77 28.36
N GLY A 355 -0.52 27.72 28.28
CA GLY A 355 0.53 27.42 29.26
C GLY A 355 1.82 28.14 28.90
N LEU A 356 2.43 28.82 29.86
CA LEU A 356 3.65 29.59 29.66
C LEU A 356 4.80 28.93 30.42
N GLU A 357 5.75 28.30 29.73
CA GLU A 357 6.90 27.65 30.35
C GLU A 357 7.82 28.68 31.03
N GLY A 358 8.00 29.88 30.45
CA GLY A 358 8.90 30.89 31.03
C GLY A 358 8.46 31.43 32.38
N SER A 359 7.16 31.30 32.71
CA SER A 359 6.64 31.68 34.03
C SER A 359 6.23 30.45 34.83
N GLY A 360 5.55 29.45 34.29
CA GLY A 360 4.80 28.45 35.04
C GLY A 360 3.35 28.89 35.29
N ASP A 361 2.81 29.73 34.40
CA ASP A 361 1.44 30.23 34.49
C ASP A 361 0.54 29.59 33.43
N VAL A 362 -0.76 29.52 33.73
CA VAL A 362 -1.82 29.32 32.74
C VAL A 362 -2.60 30.61 32.57
N VAL A 363 -2.79 31.02 31.32
CA VAL A 363 -3.47 32.26 30.94
C VAL A 363 -4.75 31.95 30.19
N LYS A 364 -5.84 32.61 30.55
CA LYS A 364 -7.10 32.62 29.78
C LYS A 364 -7.18 33.88 28.94
N LEU A 365 -7.28 33.72 27.62
CA LEU A 365 -7.45 34.78 26.65
C LEU A 365 -8.88 34.76 26.09
N ARG A 366 -9.54 35.92 26.02
CA ARG A 366 -10.84 36.06 25.36
C ARG A 366 -10.67 36.00 23.85
N LEU A 367 -11.59 35.32 23.16
CA LEU A 367 -11.64 35.31 21.70
C LEU A 367 -12.70 36.29 21.17
N PRO A 368 -12.50 36.89 19.98
CA PRO A 368 -11.39 36.66 19.04
C PRO A 368 -10.12 37.48 19.28
N ASP A 369 -10.15 38.47 20.17
CA ASP A 369 -9.13 39.53 20.28
C ASP A 369 -7.92 39.20 21.15
N LEU A 370 -7.92 38.02 21.79
CA LEU A 370 -6.84 37.49 22.61
C LEU A 370 -6.48 38.38 23.81
N VAL A 371 -7.47 39.05 24.39
CA VAL A 371 -7.31 39.85 25.60
C VAL A 371 -7.23 38.93 26.82
N GLU A 372 -6.19 39.07 27.63
CA GLU A 372 -6.04 38.33 28.90
C GLU A 372 -7.21 38.65 29.85
N GLN A 373 -7.92 37.60 30.28
CA GLN A 373 -8.99 37.69 31.27
C GLN A 373 -8.46 37.41 32.67
N TRP A 374 -7.66 36.35 32.80
CA TRP A 374 -6.98 36.01 34.04
C TRP A 374 -5.76 35.15 33.78
N ARG A 375 -4.93 35.06 34.81
CA ARG A 375 -3.70 34.27 34.86
C ARG A 375 -3.61 33.58 36.22
N ALA A 376 -3.24 32.32 36.21
CA ALA A 376 -3.08 31.50 37.40
C ALA A 376 -1.69 30.87 37.42
N ARG A 377 -0.99 31.02 38.55
CA ARG A 377 0.30 30.40 38.80
C ARG A 377 0.11 28.92 39.11
N LEU A 378 0.83 28.04 38.41
CA LEU A 378 0.83 26.61 38.73
C LEU A 378 1.61 26.33 40.03
N PRO A 379 1.32 25.19 40.71
CA PRO A 379 2.01 24.85 41.94
C PRO A 379 3.54 24.85 41.80
N ASN A 380 4.19 25.04 42.94
CA ASN A 380 5.62 24.91 43.06
C ASN A 380 5.91 23.56 43.75
N ASP A 381 6.74 22.72 43.15
CA ASP A 381 7.20 21.48 43.75
C ASP A 381 8.34 21.80 44.72
N SER A 382 8.25 21.30 45.95
CA SER A 382 9.24 21.60 47.00
C SER A 382 10.66 21.15 46.66
N SER A 383 10.79 20.14 45.80
CA SER A 383 12.06 19.50 45.44
C SER A 383 12.56 19.96 44.07
N TYR A 384 11.65 20.25 43.13
CA TYR A 384 11.99 20.53 41.73
C TYR A 384 11.68 21.94 41.26
N GLY A 385 11.07 22.76 42.11
CA GLY A 385 10.73 24.14 41.79
C GLY A 385 9.45 24.24 40.95
N GLN A 386 9.38 25.31 40.16
CA GLN A 386 8.17 25.69 39.45
C GLN A 386 7.68 24.57 38.51
N LEU A 387 6.39 24.24 38.59
CA LEU A 387 5.76 23.33 37.64
C LEU A 387 5.23 24.07 36.42
N PHE A 388 5.18 23.36 35.28
CA PHE A 388 4.76 23.90 33.99
C PHE A 388 3.58 23.10 33.43
N ALA A 389 2.79 23.71 32.53
CA ALA A 389 1.65 23.05 31.91
C ALA A 389 2.11 22.18 30.74
N GLU A 390 1.89 20.87 30.82
CA GLU A 390 2.16 19.94 29.71
C GLU A 390 0.96 19.88 28.75
N ARG A 391 -0.23 19.72 29.32
CA ARG A 391 -1.51 19.66 28.61
C ARG A 391 -2.56 20.42 29.39
N ILE A 392 -3.44 21.10 28.66
CA ILE A 392 -4.62 21.76 29.21
C ILE A 392 -5.82 21.10 28.56
N ALA A 393 -6.82 20.73 29.37
CA ALA A 393 -8.14 20.35 28.91
C ALA A 393 -9.14 21.36 29.48
N VAL A 394 -10.08 21.81 28.66
CA VAL A 394 -11.16 22.71 29.10
C VAL A 394 -12.41 21.88 29.32
N SER A 395 -13.15 22.14 30.39
CA SER A 395 -14.42 21.48 30.62
C SER A 395 -15.39 21.81 29.48
N PRO A 396 -16.05 20.82 28.88
CA PRO A 396 -17.04 21.06 27.83
C PRO A 396 -18.31 21.75 28.35
N GLN A 397 -18.55 21.74 29.67
CA GLN A 397 -19.73 22.34 30.29
C GLN A 397 -19.49 23.75 30.85
N ASP A 398 -18.24 24.11 31.16
CA ASP A 398 -17.91 25.44 31.70
C ASP A 398 -16.53 25.88 31.23
N ALA A 399 -16.52 26.91 30.38
CA ALA A 399 -15.31 27.52 29.85
C ALA A 399 -14.44 28.21 30.90
N ASN A 400 -14.78 28.23 32.20
CA ASN A 400 -13.92 28.69 33.30
C ASN A 400 -13.28 27.56 34.11
N VAL A 401 -13.55 26.30 33.78
CA VAL A 401 -13.00 25.14 34.45
C VAL A 401 -12.01 24.46 33.52
N VAL A 402 -10.74 24.37 33.96
CA VAL A 402 -9.68 23.70 33.19
C VAL A 402 -8.90 22.73 34.07
N ALA A 403 -8.61 21.57 33.50
CA ALA A 403 -7.66 20.62 34.07
C ALA A 403 -6.30 20.82 33.39
N VAL A 404 -5.23 20.80 34.18
CA VAL A 404 -3.87 21.05 33.69
C VAL A 404 -2.97 19.92 34.16
N SER A 405 -2.47 19.12 33.22
CA SER A 405 -1.39 18.19 33.48
C SER A 405 -0.10 19.00 33.66
N THR A 406 0.60 18.75 34.76
CA THR A 406 1.83 19.48 35.11
C THR A 406 3.07 18.62 34.97
N TYR A 407 4.20 19.25 34.63
CA TYR A 407 5.49 18.56 34.48
C TYR A 407 6.65 19.36 35.07
N ARG A 408 7.75 18.63 35.30
CA ARG A 408 9.06 19.15 35.74
C ARG A 408 10.04 19.18 34.57
N LEU A 409 10.92 20.18 34.55
CA LEU A 409 12.05 20.19 33.62
C LEU A 409 13.13 19.20 34.08
N ASN A 410 13.89 18.65 33.13
CA ASN A 410 15.09 17.83 33.37
C ASN A 410 14.90 16.62 34.30
N THR A 411 13.68 16.08 34.38
CA THR A 411 13.31 14.94 35.23
C THR A 411 12.61 13.87 34.38
N ASP A 412 12.77 12.58 34.74
CA ASP A 412 12.10 11.45 34.09
C ASP A 412 11.67 10.40 35.15
N PRO A 413 10.38 10.02 35.21
CA PRO A 413 9.22 10.67 34.59
C PRO A 413 9.04 12.11 35.07
N ARG A 414 8.66 13.02 34.17
CA ARG A 414 8.46 14.45 34.45
C ARG A 414 7.11 14.76 35.07
N HIS A 415 6.12 13.86 34.95
CA HIS A 415 4.77 14.12 35.42
C HIS A 415 4.71 14.53 36.90
N ALA A 416 4.01 15.62 37.19
CA ALA A 416 3.93 16.23 38.51
C ALA A 416 2.50 16.32 39.07
N GLY A 417 1.54 15.66 38.43
CA GLY A 417 0.13 15.65 38.82
C GLY A 417 -0.74 16.50 37.91
N VAL A 418 -2.06 16.33 38.04
CA VAL A 418 -3.07 17.12 37.34
C VAL A 418 -3.76 18.03 38.36
N VAL A 419 -3.87 19.31 38.02
CA VAL A 419 -4.54 20.33 38.84
C VAL A 419 -5.83 20.80 38.17
N LEU A 420 -6.77 21.32 38.96
CA LEU A 420 -7.96 22.00 38.47
C LEU A 420 -7.84 23.51 38.73
N ILE A 421 -8.23 24.32 37.77
CA ILE A 421 -8.40 25.76 37.93
C ILE A 421 -9.87 26.08 37.64
N ARG A 422 -10.52 26.81 38.55
CA ARG A 422 -11.89 27.33 38.36
C ARG A 422 -11.86 28.84 38.43
N ALA A 423 -12.28 29.50 37.35
CA ALA A 423 -12.36 30.97 37.24
C ALA A 423 -11.06 31.68 37.69
N GLY A 424 -9.90 31.12 37.31
CA GLY A 424 -8.57 31.66 37.67
C GLY A 424 -8.05 31.24 39.05
N ALA A 425 -8.84 30.54 39.87
CA ALA A 425 -8.39 30.02 41.16
C ALA A 425 -7.94 28.56 41.06
N LEU A 426 -6.69 28.31 41.43
CA LEU A 426 -6.12 26.97 41.58
C LEU A 426 -6.84 26.24 42.74
N GLN A 427 -7.35 25.04 42.47
CA GLN A 427 -8.02 24.22 43.47
C GLN A 427 -7.00 23.46 44.33
N PRO A 428 -7.27 23.26 45.63
CA PRO A 428 -6.28 22.75 46.58
C PRO A 428 -5.88 21.29 46.36
N ARG A 429 -6.75 20.47 45.75
CA ARG A 429 -6.51 19.04 45.55
C ARG A 429 -5.99 18.76 44.14
N MET A 430 -4.84 18.11 44.06
CA MET A 430 -4.21 17.64 42.82
C MET A 430 -3.98 16.12 42.86
N THR A 431 -3.85 15.50 41.70
CA THR A 431 -3.52 14.06 41.61
C THR A 431 -2.06 13.79 41.96
N GLN A 432 -1.69 12.51 42.14
CA GLN A 432 -0.31 12.11 42.42
C GLN A 432 0.65 12.42 41.25
N ALA A 433 1.92 12.62 41.60
CA ALA A 433 3.02 12.79 40.65
C ALA A 433 3.62 11.45 40.16
N HIS A 434 4.64 11.52 39.31
CA HIS A 434 5.43 10.40 38.76
C HIS A 434 4.65 9.48 37.82
N THR A 435 3.77 8.62 38.33
CA THR A 435 2.87 7.79 37.50
C THR A 435 1.48 8.43 37.46
N GLY A 436 1.25 9.33 36.50
CA GLY A 436 -0.03 10.03 36.35
C GLY A 436 -0.43 10.25 34.88
N GLY A 437 -1.27 11.25 34.63
CA GLY A 437 -1.82 11.53 33.30
C GLY A 437 -1.13 12.69 32.59
N ASN A 438 -0.17 12.40 31.71
CA ASN A 438 0.47 13.40 30.84
C ASN A 438 -0.51 13.97 29.81
N ALA A 439 -1.18 13.06 29.09
CA ALA A 439 -2.31 13.39 28.23
C ALA A 439 -3.59 13.35 29.05
N ILE A 440 -4.45 14.35 28.86
CA ILE A 440 -5.71 14.48 29.59
C ILE A 440 -6.85 14.91 28.65
N ALA A 441 -8.06 14.44 28.94
CA ALA A 441 -9.30 14.83 28.25
C ALA A 441 -10.48 14.80 29.23
N PHE A 442 -11.42 15.74 29.12
CA PHE A 442 -12.68 15.68 29.87
C PHE A 442 -13.66 14.69 29.24
N ASP A 443 -14.54 14.12 30.05
CA ASP A 443 -15.77 13.51 29.56
C ASP A 443 -16.74 14.57 29.05
N GLY A 444 -17.77 14.16 28.30
CA GLY A 444 -18.76 15.08 27.73
C GLY A 444 -19.52 15.92 28.76
N ASN A 445 -19.64 15.46 30.01
CA ASN A 445 -20.35 16.17 31.08
C ASN A 445 -19.42 17.01 31.99
N GLY A 446 -18.10 16.99 31.76
CA GLY A 446 -17.14 17.70 32.61
C GLY A 446 -17.04 17.18 34.05
N THR A 447 -17.54 15.96 34.31
CA THR A 447 -17.55 15.31 35.63
C THR A 447 -16.29 14.48 35.89
N PHE A 448 -15.63 14.03 34.81
CA PHE A 448 -14.41 13.26 34.88
C PHE A 448 -13.35 13.83 33.93
N VAL A 449 -12.11 13.74 34.35
CA VAL A 449 -10.93 13.88 33.50
C VAL A 449 -10.32 12.48 33.34
N TYR A 450 -10.06 12.08 32.11
CA TYR A 450 -9.29 10.90 31.82
C TYR A 450 -7.82 11.27 31.65
N GLY A 451 -6.93 10.40 32.10
CA GLY A 451 -5.49 10.63 32.05
C GLY A 451 -4.72 9.42 31.54
N LEU A 452 -3.71 9.65 30.71
CA LEU A 452 -2.82 8.60 30.21
C LEU A 452 -1.37 8.93 30.56
N SER A 453 -0.65 7.96 31.12
CA SER A 453 0.81 8.04 31.26
C SER A 453 1.44 7.82 29.89
N THR A 454 2.17 8.83 29.38
CA THR A 454 2.94 8.71 28.13
C THR A 454 4.43 8.51 28.39
N GLU A 455 4.79 8.25 29.65
CA GLU A 455 6.16 8.10 30.14
C GLU A 455 6.35 6.77 30.89
N GLY A 456 7.59 6.27 30.87
CA GLY A 456 7.98 5.03 31.55
C GLY A 456 7.45 3.75 30.91
N SER A 457 7.59 2.62 31.63
CA SER A 457 7.23 1.28 31.15
C SER A 457 5.78 0.85 31.43
N GLY A 458 4.96 1.72 32.04
CA GLY A 458 3.58 1.43 32.42
C GLY A 458 2.58 2.45 31.89
N ALA A 459 1.94 2.17 30.76
CA ALA A 459 0.81 2.95 30.26
C ALA A 459 -0.45 2.64 31.08
N GLY A 460 -0.79 3.51 32.03
CA GLY A 460 -2.03 3.44 32.80
C GLY A 460 -3.06 4.44 32.26
N LEU A 461 -4.28 3.97 32.00
CA LEU A 461 -5.45 4.82 31.73
C LEU A 461 -6.19 5.08 33.04
N ARG A 462 -6.47 6.35 33.32
CA ARG A 462 -6.99 6.84 34.59
C ARG A 462 -8.35 7.46 34.43
N ARG A 463 -9.21 7.27 35.43
CA ARG A 463 -10.41 8.09 35.63
C ARG A 463 -10.19 8.98 36.85
N ILE A 464 -10.32 10.28 36.66
CA ILE A 464 -10.07 11.30 37.68
C ILE A 464 -11.38 12.07 37.88
N ALA A 465 -11.98 11.97 39.07
CA ALA A 465 -13.17 12.71 39.43
C ALA A 465 -12.87 14.21 39.58
N VAL A 466 -13.79 15.02 39.06
CA VAL A 466 -13.81 16.46 39.24
C VAL A 466 -14.63 16.77 40.48
N LEU A 467 -13.96 17.24 41.54
CA LEU A 467 -14.57 17.58 42.82
C LEU A 467 -14.66 19.10 43.00
N ASP A 468 -15.35 19.54 44.06
CA ASP A 468 -15.41 20.95 44.42
C ASP A 468 -14.03 21.52 44.78
N ASP A 469 -13.20 20.72 45.45
CA ASP A 469 -11.86 21.10 45.93
C ASP A 469 -10.71 20.69 45.00
N GLY A 470 -10.99 20.13 43.83
CA GLY A 470 -9.98 19.80 42.82
C GLY A 470 -10.19 18.45 42.15
N LEU A 471 -9.14 17.64 42.07
CA LEU A 471 -9.15 16.36 41.34
C LEU A 471 -8.83 15.17 42.25
N PHE A 472 -9.49 14.04 41.98
CA PHE A 472 -9.20 12.78 42.67
C PHE A 472 -9.13 11.62 41.68
N GLU A 473 -8.01 10.90 41.65
CA GLU A 473 -7.90 9.67 40.87
C GLU A 473 -8.73 8.55 41.52
N GLU A 474 -9.72 8.04 40.81
CA GLU A 474 -10.61 6.99 41.30
C GLU A 474 -10.21 5.59 40.81
N ALA A 475 -9.65 5.51 39.61
CA ALA A 475 -9.30 4.24 38.98
C ALA A 475 -8.11 4.38 38.02
N VAL A 476 -7.33 3.29 37.93
CA VAL A 476 -6.25 3.10 36.96
C VAL A 476 -6.41 1.70 36.38
N VAL A 477 -6.35 1.56 35.06
CA VAL A 477 -6.27 0.27 34.37
C VAL A 477 -5.05 0.23 33.45
N PRO A 478 -4.47 -0.95 33.18
CA PRO A 478 -3.50 -1.11 32.11
C PRO A 478 -4.10 -0.69 30.76
N ALA A 479 -3.33 0.00 29.93
CA ALA A 479 -3.80 0.50 28.65
C ALA A 479 -2.85 0.16 27.50
N LEU A 480 -3.40 0.02 26.30
CA LEU A 480 -2.66 -0.32 25.09
C LEU A 480 -2.20 0.94 24.37
N GLY A 481 -0.98 1.39 24.65
CA GLY A 481 -0.19 2.25 23.74
C GLY A 481 -0.58 3.73 23.55
N GLU A 482 0.48 4.48 23.24
CA GLU A 482 0.70 5.79 22.57
C GLU A 482 -0.25 7.00 22.69
N ALA A 483 0.33 8.07 23.28
CA ALA A 483 0.24 9.53 23.11
C ALA A 483 -1.08 10.30 22.84
N ALA A 484 -2.09 9.73 22.21
CA ALA A 484 -3.35 10.41 21.91
C ALA A 484 -4.48 9.91 22.81
N LEU A 485 -4.99 10.80 23.66
CA LEU A 485 -6.14 10.57 24.52
C LEU A 485 -7.19 11.64 24.22
N ASP A 486 -8.39 11.20 23.86
CA ASP A 486 -9.52 12.06 23.54
C ASP A 486 -10.85 11.44 23.99
N TRP A 487 -11.91 12.24 23.94
CA TRP A 487 -13.28 11.83 24.22
C TRP A 487 -14.12 11.77 22.95
N TRP A 488 -14.91 10.71 22.79
CA TRP A 488 -15.89 10.60 21.70
C TRP A 488 -17.19 10.00 22.22
N SER A 489 -18.29 10.75 22.04
CA SER A 489 -19.64 10.35 22.48
C SER A 489 -19.69 10.03 23.97
N ASP A 490 -19.56 8.76 24.34
CA ASP A 490 -19.64 8.19 25.69
C ASP A 490 -18.44 7.27 26.01
N ARG A 491 -17.35 7.42 25.24
CA ARG A 491 -16.16 6.56 25.28
C ARG A 491 -14.88 7.37 25.31
N VAL A 492 -13.85 6.77 25.90
CA VAL A 492 -12.48 7.25 25.79
C VAL A 492 -11.85 6.66 24.54
N VAL A 493 -11.27 7.51 23.70
CA VAL A 493 -10.45 7.11 22.55
C VAL A 493 -8.99 7.24 22.98
N LEU A 494 -8.30 6.10 23.01
CA LEU A 494 -6.89 6.02 23.35
C LEU A 494 -6.16 5.33 22.21
N GLY A 495 -5.35 6.09 21.50
CA GLY A 495 -4.71 5.59 20.30
C GLY A 495 -5.75 4.92 19.37
N LYS A 496 -5.52 3.66 18.99
CA LYS A 496 -6.43 2.86 18.15
C LYS A 496 -7.42 2.00 18.94
N ALA A 497 -7.64 2.33 20.20
CA ALA A 497 -8.53 1.61 21.09
C ALA A 497 -9.62 2.52 21.66
N GLN A 498 -10.74 1.91 22.02
CA GLN A 498 -11.85 2.55 22.72
C GLN A 498 -12.10 1.85 24.04
N TYR A 499 -12.31 2.64 25.08
CA TYR A 499 -12.58 2.17 26.43
C TYR A 499 -13.95 2.64 26.90
N SER A 500 -14.65 1.75 27.61
CA SER A 500 -15.94 2.03 28.22
C SER A 500 -15.80 2.98 29.40
N THR A 501 -16.91 3.60 29.76
CA THR A 501 -17.04 4.37 30.99
C THR A 501 -18.19 3.80 31.81
N PRO A 502 -18.09 3.77 33.15
CA PRO A 502 -17.03 4.35 33.96
C PRO A 502 -15.84 3.40 34.25
N ASP A 503 -15.92 2.13 33.87
CA ASP A 503 -15.02 1.04 34.29
C ASP A 503 -13.70 0.94 33.50
N LEU A 504 -13.54 1.71 32.42
CA LEU A 504 -12.34 1.70 31.58
C LEU A 504 -12.01 0.32 30.99
N ALA A 505 -13.03 -0.50 30.69
CA ALA A 505 -12.81 -1.77 30.02
C ALA A 505 -12.54 -1.53 28.52
N LEU A 506 -11.61 -2.28 27.93
CA LEU A 506 -11.37 -2.24 26.49
C LEU A 506 -12.64 -2.72 25.77
N VAL A 507 -13.25 -1.84 24.99
CA VAL A 507 -14.45 -2.15 24.19
C VAL A 507 -14.05 -2.72 22.84
N ARG A 508 -13.10 -2.06 22.18
CA ARG A 508 -12.63 -2.45 20.86
C ARG A 508 -11.26 -1.85 20.53
N GLN A 509 -10.63 -2.42 19.53
CA GLN A 509 -9.35 -1.99 18.98
C GLN A 509 -9.36 -2.14 17.47
N GLY A 510 -8.77 -1.18 16.75
CA GLY A 510 -8.61 -1.24 15.30
C GLY A 510 -7.57 -2.26 14.86
N ASP A 511 -7.85 -2.96 13.76
CA ASP A 511 -6.93 -3.89 13.09
C ASP A 511 -6.19 -3.18 11.94
N PHE A 512 -5.36 -2.21 12.30
CA PHE A 512 -4.50 -1.47 11.37
C PHE A 512 -3.19 -1.06 12.06
N GLU A 513 -2.15 -0.83 11.25
CA GLU A 513 -0.85 -0.39 11.74
C GLU A 513 -0.89 1.07 12.25
N GLY A 514 -0.07 1.37 13.26
CA GLY A 514 -0.06 2.66 13.94
C GLY A 514 -1.19 2.78 14.96
N GLY A 515 -1.59 4.02 15.26
CA GLY A 515 -2.71 4.19 16.15
C GLY A 515 -2.91 5.53 16.83
N ALA A 516 -2.25 6.64 16.52
CA ALA A 516 -2.65 7.91 17.14
C ALA A 516 -3.98 8.41 16.52
N CYS A 517 -5.13 7.98 17.05
CA CYS A 517 -6.45 8.41 16.56
C CYS A 517 -7.00 9.58 17.36
N ARG A 518 -7.73 10.47 16.68
CA ARG A 518 -8.50 11.56 17.28
C ARG A 518 -9.88 11.67 16.65
N PRO A 519 -10.90 12.08 17.41
CA PRO A 519 -12.20 12.45 16.86
C PRO A 519 -12.06 13.50 15.76
N TYR A 520 -12.91 13.45 14.74
CA TYR A 520 -13.00 14.47 13.70
C TYR A 520 -14.32 15.25 13.85
N PRO A 521 -14.37 16.34 14.63
CA PRO A 521 -15.64 16.99 14.98
C PRO A 521 -16.43 17.50 13.77
N ALA A 522 -15.74 17.92 12.70
CA ALA A 522 -16.37 18.39 11.48
C ALA A 522 -17.07 17.28 10.67
N VAL A 523 -16.76 16.00 10.93
CA VAL A 523 -17.41 14.84 10.31
C VAL A 523 -17.81 13.85 11.42
N PRO A 524 -18.98 14.04 12.05
CA PRO A 524 -19.40 13.24 13.19
C PRO A 524 -19.36 11.73 12.92
N GLY A 525 -18.91 10.96 13.91
CA GLY A 525 -18.75 9.50 13.77
C GLY A 525 -17.45 9.08 13.07
N ARG A 526 -16.57 10.01 12.69
CA ARG A 526 -15.24 9.70 12.16
C ARG A 526 -14.14 9.96 13.18
N LEU A 527 -13.10 9.11 13.12
CA LEU A 527 -11.79 9.36 13.70
C LEU A 527 -10.79 9.58 12.56
N LEU A 528 -9.80 10.42 12.77
CA LEU A 528 -8.59 10.46 11.95
C LEU A 528 -7.47 9.79 12.72
N CYS A 529 -6.68 8.95 12.06
CA CYS A 529 -5.55 8.27 12.67
C CYS A 529 -4.30 8.39 11.80
N ILE A 530 -3.13 8.26 12.44
CA ILE A 530 -1.87 8.13 11.72
C ILE A 530 -1.47 6.64 11.61
N PRO A 531 -1.17 6.15 10.39
CA PRO A 531 -0.68 4.80 10.17
C PRO A 531 0.81 4.65 10.55
N GLY A 532 1.15 3.53 11.21
CA GLY A 532 2.51 3.07 11.53
C GLY A 532 3.31 3.87 12.58
N PRO A 533 4.38 3.28 13.15
CA PRO A 533 5.32 4.00 14.03
C PRO A 533 6.27 4.90 13.21
N TYR A 534 6.47 6.14 13.66
CA TYR A 534 7.22 7.21 12.98
C TYR A 534 8.73 6.98 12.76
N PHE A 535 9.27 5.81 13.09
CA PHE A 535 10.70 5.68 13.37
C PHE A 535 11.52 4.86 12.36
N PHE A 536 10.90 4.23 11.35
CA PHE A 536 11.67 3.39 10.41
C PHE A 536 11.23 3.58 8.95
N ASN A 537 12.22 3.97 8.12
CA ASN A 537 12.20 4.17 6.67
C ASN A 537 11.34 5.32 6.14
N SER A 538 11.62 5.77 4.91
CA SER A 538 10.80 6.75 4.20
C SER A 538 9.41 6.16 3.97
N GLN A 539 8.41 6.70 4.67
CA GLN A 539 7.01 6.28 4.55
C GLN A 539 6.25 7.24 3.65
N GLU A 540 5.17 6.75 3.07
CA GLU A 540 4.16 7.57 2.42
C GLU A 540 3.42 8.39 3.49
N GLY A 541 3.26 9.68 3.25
CA GLY A 541 2.48 10.54 4.13
C GLY A 541 1.00 10.27 3.93
N LYS A 542 0.41 9.48 4.82
CA LYS A 542 -0.99 9.07 4.78
C LYS A 542 -1.68 9.26 6.12
N LEU A 543 -3.00 9.35 6.10
CA LEU A 543 -3.88 9.25 7.26
C LEU A 543 -4.85 8.11 7.06
N LEU A 544 -5.50 7.68 8.13
CA LEU A 544 -6.64 6.78 8.09
C LEU A 544 -7.89 7.56 8.50
N VAL A 545 -8.95 7.48 7.71
CA VAL A 545 -10.30 7.87 8.13
C VAL A 545 -10.97 6.61 8.64
N VAL A 546 -11.40 6.65 9.90
CA VAL A 546 -11.87 5.47 10.62
C VAL A 546 -13.28 5.73 11.13
N GLU A 547 -14.17 4.75 10.95
CA GLU A 547 -15.50 4.76 11.54
C GLU A 547 -15.38 4.61 13.06
N ALA A 548 -15.82 5.61 13.84
CA ALA A 548 -15.61 5.63 15.28
C ALA A 548 -16.36 4.51 16.01
N SER A 549 -17.49 4.05 15.45
CA SER A 549 -18.30 2.96 16.02
C SER A 549 -17.70 1.56 15.79
N SER A 550 -16.97 1.37 14.67
CA SER A 550 -16.48 0.06 14.23
C SER A 550 -14.96 -0.03 14.06
N PHE A 551 -14.21 1.05 14.27
CA PHE A 551 -12.80 1.23 13.85
C PHE A 551 -12.47 0.60 12.49
N GLY A 552 -13.45 0.51 11.60
CA GLY A 552 -13.22 0.13 10.23
C GLY A 552 -12.53 1.29 9.52
N VAL A 553 -11.42 1.01 8.84
CA VAL A 553 -10.81 1.98 7.94
C VAL A 553 -11.76 2.21 6.77
N LEU A 554 -12.17 3.46 6.56
CA LEU A 554 -13.07 3.88 5.49
C LEU A 554 -12.29 4.38 4.28
N SER A 555 -11.19 5.10 4.52
CA SER A 555 -10.30 5.62 3.47
C SER A 555 -8.90 5.89 4.03
N THR A 556 -7.93 6.00 3.13
CA THR A 556 -6.50 6.19 3.47
C THR A 556 -5.93 7.40 2.73
N PRO A 557 -6.34 8.63 3.07
CA PRO A 557 -5.93 9.80 2.31
C PRO A 557 -4.41 10.05 2.37
N ALA A 558 -3.80 10.26 1.21
CA ALA A 558 -2.37 10.48 1.02
C ALA A 558 -2.07 11.97 0.78
N TYR A 559 -1.17 12.54 1.60
CA TYR A 559 -0.73 13.93 1.51
C TYR A 559 0.70 14.07 0.98
N GLU A 560 1.54 13.04 1.05
CA GLU A 560 2.91 13.12 0.54
C GLU A 560 3.38 11.75 0.05
N ARG A 561 4.11 11.73 -1.08
CA ARG A 561 4.63 10.49 -1.66
C ARG A 561 5.77 9.91 -0.84
N THR A 562 6.60 10.78 -0.28
CA THR A 562 7.77 10.40 0.50
C THR A 562 7.98 11.41 1.60
N LEU A 563 7.78 10.98 2.85
CA LEU A 563 8.11 11.82 3.98
C LEU A 563 9.63 11.78 4.22
N PRO A 564 10.26 12.96 4.39
CA PRO A 564 11.58 13.01 5.01
C PRO A 564 11.48 12.32 6.37
N ARG A 565 12.59 11.75 6.86
CA ARG A 565 12.71 11.03 8.14
C ARG A 565 12.36 11.85 9.40
N ALA A 566 11.76 13.02 9.24
CA ALA A 566 11.31 13.84 10.35
C ALA A 566 9.98 13.30 10.89
N PRO A 567 9.85 13.05 12.20
CA PRO A 567 8.61 12.59 12.78
C PRO A 567 7.52 13.65 12.59
N LEU A 568 6.32 13.21 12.21
CA LEU A 568 5.11 13.97 12.54
C LEU A 568 4.97 13.90 14.05
N GLY A 569 4.93 15.03 14.75
CA GLY A 569 4.67 14.99 16.19
C GLY A 569 3.19 14.90 16.50
N GLU A 570 2.31 15.56 15.74
CA GLU A 570 0.87 15.56 16.00
C GLU A 570 0.09 16.14 14.80
N PHE A 571 -1.19 15.80 14.69
CA PHE A 571 -2.14 16.41 13.77
C PHE A 571 -3.31 17.03 14.53
N VAL A 572 -3.97 18.00 13.91
CA VAL A 572 -5.17 18.66 14.43
C VAL A 572 -6.26 18.60 13.36
N PRO A 573 -7.37 17.88 13.59
CA PRO A 573 -8.53 17.89 12.71
C PRO A 573 -9.05 19.31 12.49
N GLY A 574 -9.36 19.64 11.23
CA GLY A 574 -9.77 20.96 10.80
C GLY A 574 -11.26 21.06 10.45
N PRO A 575 -11.65 21.95 9.52
CA PRO A 575 -12.97 21.89 8.91
C PRO A 575 -13.12 20.61 8.08
N ALA A 576 -14.35 20.28 7.68
CA ALA A 576 -14.62 19.08 6.88
C ALA A 576 -13.79 19.09 5.58
N GLY A 577 -13.10 17.98 5.29
CA GLY A 577 -12.18 17.88 4.17
C GLY A 577 -10.74 18.33 4.46
N GLN A 578 -10.40 18.78 5.68
CA GLN A 578 -9.07 19.28 6.02
C GLN A 578 -8.54 18.77 7.37
N VAL A 579 -7.22 18.59 7.41
CA VAL A 579 -6.42 18.34 8.61
C VAL A 579 -5.12 19.15 8.58
N ALA A 580 -4.70 19.63 9.74
CA ALA A 580 -3.41 20.29 9.92
C ALA A 580 -2.38 19.32 10.50
N LEU A 581 -1.20 19.26 9.89
CA LEU A 581 -0.09 18.40 10.28
C LEU A 581 1.07 19.25 10.83
N ARG A 582 1.56 18.88 12.02
CA ARG A 582 2.75 19.50 12.62
C ARG A 582 3.98 18.73 12.16
N MET A 583 4.82 19.41 11.37
CA MET A 583 5.88 18.78 10.59
C MET A 583 7.27 19.23 11.02
N ASN A 584 8.27 18.39 10.71
CA ASN A 584 9.69 18.68 10.88
C ASN A 584 10.10 18.92 12.34
N GLN A 585 9.62 18.08 13.26
CA GLN A 585 9.97 18.17 14.69
C GLN A 585 11.24 17.37 14.99
N ALA A 586 12.12 17.93 15.83
CA ALA A 586 13.33 17.23 16.28
C ALA A 586 13.03 16.16 17.35
N SER A 587 11.92 16.31 18.07
CA SER A 587 11.41 15.38 19.06
C SER A 587 9.89 15.50 19.17
N PHE A 588 9.22 14.47 19.69
CA PHE A 588 7.75 14.41 19.79
C PHE A 588 7.14 15.64 20.51
N ASN A 589 7.81 16.12 21.57
CA ASN A 589 7.39 17.26 22.37
C ASN A 589 8.07 18.59 21.96
N GLY A 590 8.92 18.59 20.94
CA GLY A 590 9.63 19.79 20.49
C GLY A 590 8.79 20.67 19.55
N PRO A 591 9.25 21.91 19.27
CA PRO A 591 8.58 22.79 18.32
C PRO A 591 8.60 22.20 16.90
N ALA A 592 7.46 22.30 16.22
CA ALA A 592 7.36 22.01 14.80
C ALA A 592 7.96 23.15 14.00
N GLN A 593 8.65 22.83 12.91
CA GLN A 593 9.30 23.83 12.05
C GLN A 593 8.41 24.23 10.86
N SER A 594 7.34 23.47 10.61
CA SER A 594 6.36 23.80 9.58
C SER A 594 4.98 23.26 9.91
N LEU A 595 3.96 23.91 9.36
CA LEU A 595 2.56 23.52 9.42
C LEU A 595 2.09 23.15 8.02
N TRP A 596 1.55 21.95 7.82
CA TRP A 596 0.96 21.57 6.54
C TRP A 596 -0.56 21.51 6.67
N LEU A 597 -1.28 22.23 5.82
CA LEU A 597 -2.73 22.10 5.69
C LEU A 597 -3.01 21.13 4.54
N PHE A 598 -3.55 19.97 4.85
CA PHE A 598 -3.89 18.95 3.87
C PHE A 598 -5.40 18.91 3.67
N ASN A 599 -5.82 19.09 2.41
CA ASN A 599 -7.22 19.04 2.00
C ASN A 599 -7.43 17.86 1.05
N SER A 600 -8.40 16.99 1.33
CA SER A 600 -8.77 15.86 0.47
C SER A 600 -10.28 15.66 0.47
N ASP A 601 -10.84 15.21 -0.66
CA ASP A 601 -12.24 14.81 -0.74
C ASP A 601 -12.53 13.56 0.10
N LEU A 602 -11.52 12.72 0.37
CA LEU A 602 -11.64 11.54 1.23
C LEU A 602 -11.77 11.89 2.73
N LEU A 603 -11.52 13.14 3.11
CA LEU A 603 -11.73 13.68 4.46
C LEU A 603 -13.14 14.29 4.62
N LYS A 604 -14.00 14.21 3.61
CA LYS A 604 -15.41 14.66 3.68
C LYS A 604 -16.32 13.51 4.13
N PRO A 605 -17.58 13.80 4.55
CA PRO A 605 -18.54 12.80 5.02
C PRO A 605 -18.78 11.62 4.06
#